data_AF-A0A382ND45-F1
#
_entry.id   AF-A0A382ND45-F1
#
_cell.length_a   1.000
_cell.length_b   1.000
_cell.length_c   1.000
_cell.angle_alpha   90.00
_cell.angle_beta   90.00
_cell.angle_gamma   90.00
#
_symmetry.space_group_name_H-M   'P 1'
#
loop_
_entity.id
_entity.type
_entity.pdbx_description
1 polymer ?
#
loop_
_entity_poly.entity_id
_entity_poly.type
_entity_poly.pdbx_seq_one_letter_code
_entity_poly.pdbx_strand_id
1 'polypeptide(L)' 'MDGTNLYVVGNNTVGMMVISSLLATTLAGSSGSSGSTDATTGSDARFTGLEGITNDGTSLFLTDVNNHTIRKID' A
#
# COMPACT_ATOMS: atom_id res chain seq x y z
N MET A 1 -9.32 -7.20 -0.92
CA MET A 1 -9.13 -8.33 -1.86
C MET A 1 -10.17 -8.16 -2.95
N ASP A 2 -9.76 -8.21 -4.21
CA ASP A 2 -10.64 -8.09 -5.39
C ASP A 2 -11.09 -9.47 -5.92
N GLY A 3 -10.77 -10.54 -5.20
CA GLY A 3 -11.01 -11.94 -5.59
C GLY A 3 -9.86 -12.57 -6.38
N THR A 4 -8.89 -11.79 -6.86
CA THR A 4 -7.70 -12.25 -7.60
C THR A 4 -6.40 -11.96 -6.85
N ASN A 5 -6.36 -10.83 -6.15
CA ASN A 5 -5.20 -10.28 -5.49
C ASN A 5 -5.44 -10.13 -3.99
N LEU A 6 -4.42 -10.51 -3.23
CA LEU A 6 -4.27 -10.16 -1.83
C LEU A 6 -3.43 -8.88 -1.74
N TYR A 7 -3.97 -7.85 -1.09
CA TYR A 7 -3.22 -6.61 -0.81
C TYR A 7 -2.81 -6.60 0.65
N VAL A 8 -1.56 -6.24 0.92
CA VAL A 8 -0.95 -6.35 2.25
C VAL A 8 -0.20 -5.06 2.56
N VAL A 9 -0.34 -4.57 3.79
CA VAL A 9 0.50 -3.48 4.31
C VAL A 9 1.67 -4.08 5.09
N GLY A 10 2.87 -3.56 4.81
CA GLY A 10 4.12 -3.96 5.45
C GLY A 10 4.81 -2.79 6.14
N ASN A 11 6.11 -2.92 6.40
CA ASN A 11 6.93 -1.88 7.02
C ASN A 11 7.16 -0.70 6.06
N ASN A 12 6.19 0.21 5.98
CA ASN A 12 6.13 1.36 5.08
C ASN A 12 6.01 0.99 3.60
N THR A 13 5.43 -0.18 3.29
CA THR A 13 5.19 -0.65 1.93
C THR A 13 3.76 -1.15 1.77
N VAL A 14 3.25 -1.08 0.54
CA VAL A 14 2.01 -1.70 0.10
C VAL A 14 2.36 -2.76 -0.94
N GLY A 15 2.02 -4.00 -0.64
CA GLY A 15 2.26 -5.15 -1.50
C GLY A 15 0.98 -5.68 -2.12
N MET A 16 1.12 -6.34 -3.26
CA MET A 16 0.09 -7.13 -3.93
C MET A 16 0.61 -8.54 -4.18
N MET A 17 -0.24 -9.53 -3.97
CA MET A 17 0.07 -10.92 -4.26
C MET A 17 -1.04 -11.50 -5.13
N VAL A 18 -0.68 -12.03 -6.30
CA VAL A 18 -1.61 -12.74 -7.17
C VAL A 18 -1.89 -14.10 -6.54
N ILE A 19 -3.14 -14.36 -6.14
CA ILE A 19 -3.49 -15.52 -5.31
C ILE A 19 -3.23 -16.85 -6.03
N SER A 20 -3.45 -16.90 -7.35
CA SER A 20 -3.30 -18.12 -8.14
C SER A 20 -1.85 -18.52 -8.41
N SER A 21 -0.93 -17.56 -8.48
CA SER A 21 0.49 -17.79 -8.78
C SER A 21 1.40 -17.59 -7.58
N LEU A 22 0.88 -17.01 -6.50
CA LEU A 22 1.61 -16.59 -5.31
C LEU A 22 2.74 -15.59 -5.60
N LEU A 23 2.71 -14.92 -6.76
CA LEU A 23 3.69 -13.89 -7.11
C LEU A 23 3.38 -12.62 -6.34
N ALA A 24 4.37 -12.09 -5.60
CA ALA A 24 4.26 -10.87 -4.84
C ALA A 24 5.03 -9.71 -5.51
N THR A 25 4.44 -8.51 -5.46
CA THR A 25 5.03 -7.27 -5.94
C THR A 25 4.80 -6.14 -4.95
N THR A 26 5.74 -5.21 -4.87
CA THR A 26 5.53 -3.95 -4.14
C THR A 26 4.85 -2.97 -5.08
N LEU A 27 3.69 -2.47 -4.69
CA LEU A 27 2.95 -1.44 -5.43
C LEU A 27 3.47 -0.04 -5.07
N ALA A 28 3.67 0.21 -3.78
CA ALA A 28 4.10 1.51 -3.29
C ALA A 28 4.93 1.42 -2.01
N GLY A 29 5.69 2.48 -1.74
CA GLY A 29 6.51 2.60 -0.55
C GLY A 29 7.90 1.98 -0.71
N SER A 30 8.73 2.20 0.31
CA SER A 30 10.06 1.61 0.42
C SER A 30 10.29 1.15 1.85
N SER A 31 10.74 -0.09 2.00
CA SER A 31 10.81 -0.72 3.32
C SER A 31 11.74 0.06 4.25
N GLY A 32 11.28 0.34 5.47
CA GLY A 32 12.06 1.07 6.47
C GLY A 32 12.31 2.54 6.14
N SER A 33 11.76 3.06 5.04
CA SER A 33 11.83 4.48 4.68
C SER A 33 10.51 5.15 5.06
N SER A 34 10.42 5.67 6.28
CA SER A 34 9.24 6.41 6.72
C SER A 34 9.17 7.82 6.11
N GLY A 35 7.98 8.39 6.09
CA GLY A 35 7.71 9.74 5.59
C GLY A 35 6.27 9.88 5.13
N SER A 36 5.92 11.02 4.55
CA SER A 36 4.55 11.34 4.12
C SER A 36 4.46 11.74 2.65
N THR A 37 5.48 11.43 1.84
CA THR A 37 5.58 11.85 0.45
C THR A 37 4.53 11.16 -0.42
N ASP A 38 3.75 11.93 -1.16
CA ASP A 38 2.94 11.44 -2.28
C ASP A 38 3.80 11.36 -3.55
N ALA A 39 3.48 10.42 -4.45
CA ALA A 39 4.20 10.26 -5.71
C ALA A 39 3.35 9.57 -6.78
N THR A 40 3.67 9.83 -8.06
CA THR A 40 3.10 9.11 -9.19
C THR A 40 3.80 7.77 -9.43
N THR A 41 5.09 7.68 -9.10
CA THR A 41 5.83 6.41 -9.05
C THR A 41 5.69 5.82 -7.65
N GLY A 42 5.05 4.65 -7.53
CA GLY A 42 4.76 4.06 -6.22
C GLY A 42 5.98 3.86 -5.31
N SER A 43 7.15 3.50 -5.88
CA SER A 43 8.40 3.33 -5.12
C SER A 43 8.92 4.60 -4.46
N ASP A 44 8.47 5.78 -4.88
CA ASP A 44 8.89 7.08 -4.35
C ASP A 44 7.94 7.59 -3.26
N ALA A 45 6.73 7.03 -3.17
CA ALA A 45 5.80 7.33 -2.09
C ALA A 45 6.37 6.89 -0.73
N ARG A 46 6.03 7.61 0.34
CA ARG A 46 6.47 7.30 1.71
C ARG A 46 5.27 7.31 2.66
N PHE A 47 5.32 6.39 3.62
CA PHE A 47 4.28 6.15 4.62
C PHE A 47 4.92 6.00 6.00
N THR A 48 4.15 6.18 7.08
CA THR A 48 4.65 6.01 8.45
C THR A 48 3.62 5.27 9.30
N GLY A 49 3.81 3.96 9.47
CA GLY A 49 2.90 3.13 10.28
C GLY A 49 1.56 2.92 9.60
N LEU A 50 1.58 2.20 8.47
CA LEU A 50 0.36 1.70 7.84
C LEU A 50 -0.24 0.59 8.70
N GLU A 51 -1.54 0.65 8.99
CA GLU A 51 -2.23 -0.37 9.81
C GLU A 51 -3.40 -1.05 9.11
N GLY A 52 -4.09 -0.33 8.24
CA GLY A 52 -5.31 -0.78 7.60
C GLY A 52 -5.28 -0.57 6.10
N ILE A 53 -5.97 -1.46 5.39
CA ILE A 53 -6.16 -1.38 3.95
C ILE A 53 -7.58 -1.83 3.59
N THR A 54 -8.24 -1.06 2.73
CA THR A 54 -9.51 -1.42 2.09
C THR A 54 -9.50 -0.98 0.64
N ASN A 55 -10.55 -1.32 -0.11
CA ASN A 55 -10.70 -0.93 -1.51
C ASN A 55 -12.18 -0.69 -1.84
N ASP A 56 -12.44 0.12 -2.86
CA ASP A 56 -13.78 0.36 -3.42
C ASP A 56 -14.01 -0.35 -4.77
N GLY A 57 -13.12 -1.26 -5.16
CA GLY A 57 -13.11 -1.92 -6.46
C GLY A 57 -12.36 -1.16 -7.56
N THR A 58 -11.95 0.09 -7.32
CA THR A 58 -11.11 0.88 -8.24
C THR A 58 -9.79 1.26 -7.58
N SER A 59 -9.84 1.76 -6.35
CA SER A 59 -8.69 2.29 -5.62
C SER A 59 -8.48 1.56 -4.29
N LEU A 60 -7.24 1.58 -3.81
CA LEU A 60 -6.89 1.16 -2.44
C LEU A 60 -6.90 2.38 -1.51
N PHE A 61 -7.42 2.18 -0.30
CA PHE A 61 -7.41 3.17 0.78
C PHE A 61 -6.66 2.61 1.98
N LEU A 62 -5.74 3.41 2.51
CA LEU A 62 -4.80 2.99 3.54
C LEU A 62 -4.89 3.94 4.73
N THR A 63 -4.82 3.40 5.95
CA THR A 63 -4.65 4.23 7.15
C THR A 63 -3.16 4.43 7.43
N ASP A 64 -2.68 5.66 7.28
CA ASP A 64 -1.30 6.04 7.56
C ASP A 64 -1.23 6.74 8.92
N VAL A 65 -1.17 5.92 9.96
CA VAL A 65 -1.61 6.27 11.31
C VAL A 65 -0.74 7.35 11.93
N ASN A 66 0.59 7.24 11.80
CA ASN A 66 1.51 8.23 12.37
C ASN A 66 1.60 9.51 11.53
N ASN A 67 1.18 9.47 10.27
CA ASN A 67 1.02 10.67 9.46
C ASN A 67 -0.38 11.28 9.59
N HIS A 68 -1.30 10.66 10.35
CA HIS A 68 -2.67 11.11 10.58
C HIS A 68 -3.47 11.36 9.29
N THR A 69 -3.28 10.50 8.28
CA THR A 69 -3.93 10.64 6.97
C THR A 69 -4.52 9.33 6.48
N ILE A 70 -5.50 9.44 5.59
CA ILE A 70 -5.94 8.34 4.73
C ILE A 70 -5.25 8.53 3.39
N ARG A 71 -4.56 7.49 2.90
CA ARG A 71 -3.86 7.51 1.61
C ARG A 71 -4.69 6.78 0.57
N LYS A 72 -4.58 7.20 -0.68
CA LYS A 72 -5.25 6.59 -1.83
C LYS A 72 -4.21 6.11 -2.84
N ILE A 73 -4.38 4.91 -3.37
CA ILE A 73 -3.66 4.41 -4.54
C ILE A 73 -4.70 4.09 -5.61
N ASP A 74 -4.53 4.66 -6.79
CA ASP A 74 -5.36 4.40 -7.97
C ASP A 74 -4.83 3.22 -8.79
#